data_AF-A0AAW5N117-F1
#
_entry.id   AF-A0AAW5N117-F1
#
_cell.length_a   1.000
_cell.length_b   1.000
_cell.length_c   1.000
_cell.angle_alpha   90.00
_cell.angle_beta   90.00
_cell.angle_gamma   90.00
#
_symmetry.space_group_name_H-M   'P 1'
#
loop_
_entity.id
_entity.type
_entity.pdbx_description
1 polymer ?
#
loop_
_entity_poly.entity_id
_entity_poly.type
_entity_poly.pdbx_seq_one_letter_code
_entity_poly.pdbx_strand_id
1 'polypeptide(L)'
;HLIYFSQISDMTRDGLANKALAVARTLADSPEIRQGLQKKPQESGIQAIAEAVRKRNDLLLIVVTDMQSLRYSHPEAQRIGQPFKGD
;
A
#
# COMPACT_ATOMS: atom_id res chain seq x y z
N HIS A 1 -28.91 -9.43 20.98
CA HIS A 1 -28.65 -8.32 20.03
C HIS A 1 -27.18 -7.87 19.98
N LEU A 2 -26.41 -7.92 21.07
CA LEU A 2 -24.98 -7.54 21.07
C LEU A 2 -24.05 -8.49 20.28
N ILE A 3 -24.30 -9.81 20.31
CA ILE A 3 -23.42 -10.81 19.67
C ILE A 3 -23.42 -10.68 18.13
N TYR A 4 -24.55 -10.33 17.51
CA TYR A 4 -24.65 -10.12 16.07
C TYR A 4 -23.83 -8.92 15.57
N PHE A 5 -23.74 -7.85 16.37
CA PHE A 5 -23.00 -6.65 15.97
C PHE A 5 -21.49 -6.88 15.95
N SER A 6 -20.96 -7.68 16.89
CA SER A 6 -19.55 -8.10 16.89
C SER A 6 -19.21 -8.92 15.65
N GLN A 7 -20.01 -9.94 15.34
CA GLN A 7 -19.76 -10.80 14.17
C GLN A 7 -19.78 -10.02 12.85
N ILE A 8 -20.74 -9.09 12.67
CA ILE A 8 -20.80 -8.24 11.49
C ILE A 8 -19.57 -7.31 11.43
N SER A 9 -19.13 -6.78 12.57
CA SER A 9 -17.93 -5.94 12.67
C SER A 9 -16.63 -6.72 12.34
N ASP A 10 -16.52 -7.96 12.81
CA ASP A 10 -15.37 -8.82 12.56
C ASP A 10 -15.32 -9.25 11.08
N MET A 11 -16.46 -9.67 10.51
CA MET A 11 -16.55 -10.02 9.09
C MET A 11 -16.24 -8.85 8.16
N THR A 12 -16.63 -7.63 8.53
CA THR A 12 -16.32 -6.42 7.75
C THR A 12 -14.85 -6.03 7.86
N ARG A 13 -14.25 -6.19 9.04
CA ARG A 13 -12.80 -6.00 9.25
C ARG A 13 -11.97 -7.00 8.44
N ASP A 14 -12.35 -8.27 8.48
CA ASP A 14 -11.66 -9.34 7.73
C ASP A 14 -11.80 -9.14 6.22
N GLY A 15 -12.99 -8.73 5.75
CA GLY A 15 -13.21 -8.35 4.36
C GLY A 15 -12.27 -7.23 3.89
N LEU A 16 -12.12 -6.18 4.71
CA LEU A 16 -11.22 -5.06 4.40
C LEU A 16 -9.75 -5.50 4.42
N ALA A 17 -9.34 -6.30 5.40
CA ALA A 17 -7.99 -6.85 5.50
C ALA A 17 -7.65 -7.72 4.28
N ASN A 18 -8.57 -8.59 3.88
CA ASN A 18 -8.40 -9.45 2.69
C ASN A 18 -8.32 -8.63 1.40
N LYS A 19 -9.15 -7.59 1.24
CA LYS A 19 -9.07 -6.66 0.10
C LYS A 19 -7.71 -5.96 0.05
N ALA A 20 -7.26 -5.41 1.18
CA ALA A 20 -5.97 -4.73 1.26
C ALA A 20 -4.80 -5.66 0.95
N LEU A 21 -4.82 -6.89 1.49
CA LEU A 21 -3.79 -7.90 1.24
C LEU A 21 -3.76 -8.35 -0.22
N ALA A 22 -4.93 -8.54 -0.84
CA ALA A 22 -5.02 -8.90 -2.26
C ALA A 22 -4.39 -7.80 -3.14
N VAL A 23 -4.74 -6.53 -2.90
CA VAL A 23 -4.17 -5.39 -3.63
C VAL A 23 -2.66 -5.29 -3.41
N ALA A 24 -2.19 -5.47 -2.17
CA ALA A 24 -0.77 -5.44 -1.84
C ALA A 24 0.02 -6.53 -2.59
N ARG A 25 -0.51 -7.76 -2.64
CA ARG A 25 0.10 -8.87 -3.40
C ARG A 25 0.16 -8.56 -4.89
N THR A 26 -0.94 -8.08 -5.48
CA THR A 26 -0.98 -7.70 -6.90
C THR A 26 0.05 -6.63 -7.23
N LEU A 27 0.22 -5.62 -6.37
CA LEU A 27 1.26 -4.61 -6.54
C LEU A 27 2.67 -5.18 -6.39
N ALA A 28 2.90 -6.05 -5.40
CA ALA A 28 4.22 -6.65 -5.18
C ALA A 28 4.66 -7.54 -6.37
N ASP A 29 3.71 -8.16 -7.06
CA ASP A 29 3.98 -9.02 -8.21
C ASP A 29 4.09 -8.25 -9.54
N SER A 30 3.71 -6.96 -9.58
CA SER A 30 3.74 -6.13 -10.79
C SER A 30 5.18 -5.97 -11.35
N PRO A 31 5.40 -6.24 -12.64
CA PRO A 31 6.67 -5.96 -13.30
C PRO A 31 7.08 -4.49 -13.22
N GLU A 32 6.12 -3.57 -13.30
CA GLU A 32 6.36 -2.12 -13.22
C GLU A 32 6.87 -1.72 -11.85
N ILE A 33 6.32 -2.29 -10.77
CA ILE A 33 6.82 -2.07 -9.40
C ILE A 33 8.24 -2.65 -9.27
N ARG A 34 8.47 -3.87 -9.73
CA ARG A 34 9.81 -4.50 -9.68
C ARG A 34 10.86 -3.71 -10.45
N GLN A 35 10.53 -3.20 -11.64
CA GLN A 35 11.42 -2.36 -12.43
C GLN A 35 11.60 -0.97 -11.81
N GLY A 36 10.54 -0.40 -11.23
CA GLY A 36 10.60 0.89 -10.54
C GLY A 36 11.54 0.86 -9.32
N LEU A 37 11.59 -0.26 -8.60
CA LEU A 37 12.49 -0.46 -7.45
C LEU A 37 13.97 -0.55 -7.84
N GLN A 38 14.30 -0.71 -9.12
CA GLN A 38 15.69 -0.67 -9.61
C GLN A 38 16.16 0.77 -9.91
N LYS A 39 15.25 1.74 -9.85
CA LYS A 39 15.51 3.16 -10.13
C LYS A 39 15.48 3.96 -8.83
N LYS A 40 15.90 5.23 -8.89
CA LYS A 40 15.69 6.15 -7.78
C LYS A 40 14.19 6.39 -7.55
N PRO A 41 13.72 6.64 -6.31
CA PRO A 41 12.31 6.86 -6.02
C PRO A 41 11.63 7.89 -6.92
N GLN A 42 12.31 8.98 -7.25
CA GLN A 42 11.80 10.07 -8.09
C GLN A 42 11.56 9.64 -9.55
N GLU A 43 12.28 8.64 -10.05
CA GLU A 43 12.23 8.14 -11.43
C GLU A 43 11.49 6.79 -11.53
N SER A 44 11.07 6.24 -10.39
CA SER A 44 10.51 4.89 -10.30
C SER A 44 9.10 4.77 -10.89
N GLY A 45 8.34 5.86 -10.94
CA GLY A 45 6.91 5.85 -11.27
C GLY A 45 6.01 5.21 -10.20
N ILE A 46 6.60 4.66 -9.13
CA ILE A 46 5.88 3.89 -8.10
C ILE A 46 4.86 4.74 -7.34
N GLN A 47 5.17 6.01 -7.05
CA GLN A 47 4.22 6.93 -6.42
C GLN A 47 2.92 7.05 -7.21
N ALA A 48 3.02 7.25 -8.52
CA ALA A 48 1.85 7.42 -9.39
C ALA A 48 1.00 6.14 -9.45
N ILE A 49 1.66 4.98 -9.55
CA ILE A 49 1.00 3.68 -9.54
C ILE A 49 0.28 3.46 -8.20
N ALA A 50 0.97 3.70 -7.08
CA ALA A 50 0.41 3.55 -5.73
C ALA A 50 -0.81 4.46 -5.52
N GLU A 51 -0.75 5.73 -5.95
CA GLU A 51 -1.90 6.64 -5.87
C GLU A 51 -3.08 6.21 -6.73
N ALA A 52 -2.82 5.75 -7.97
CA ALA A 52 -3.86 5.28 -8.87
C ALA A 52 -4.57 4.05 -8.30
N VAL A 53 -3.81 3.07 -7.80
CA VAL A 53 -4.37 1.85 -7.19
C VAL A 53 -5.09 2.17 -5.89
N ARG A 54 -4.57 3.07 -5.05
CA ARG A 54 -5.21 3.53 -3.83
C ARG A 54 -6.59 4.11 -4.11
N LYS A 55 -6.68 5.06 -5.06
CA LYS A 55 -7.94 5.71 -5.44
C LYS A 55 -8.95 4.72 -6.04
N ARG A 56 -8.49 3.78 -6.87
CA ARG A 56 -9.36 2.77 -7.50
C ARG A 56 -9.92 1.73 -6.53
N ASN A 57 -9.25 1.50 -5.41
CA ASN A 57 -9.63 0.46 -4.43
C ASN A 57 -10.18 1.03 -3.12
N ASP A 58 -10.37 2.35 -3.04
CA ASP A 58 -10.82 3.07 -1.83
C ASP A 58 -9.98 2.73 -0.60
N LEU A 59 -8.65 2.66 -0.77
CA LEU A 59 -7.72 2.39 0.31
C LEU A 59 -7.26 3.70 0.97
N LEU A 60 -7.04 3.65 2.29
CA LEU A 60 -6.58 4.81 3.06
C LEU A 60 -5.19 5.26 2.60
N LEU A 61 -4.26 4.31 2.44
CA LEU A 61 -2.89 4.56 2.01
C LEU A 61 -2.28 3.34 1.34
N ILE A 62 -1.28 3.56 0.49
CA ILE A 62 -0.39 2.53 -0.07
C ILE A 62 1.05 3.07 0.04
N VAL A 63 1.89 2.33 0.76
CA VAL A 63 3.31 2.64 0.93
C VAL A 63 4.12 1.49 0.35
N VAL A 64 4.99 1.81 -0.58
CA VAL A 64 5.95 0.87 -1.18
C VAL A 64 7.33 1.24 -0.67
N THR A 65 8.07 0.24 -0.17
CA THR A 65 9.44 0.37 0.32
C THR A 65 10.34 -0.69 -0.29
N ASP A 66 11.64 -0.40 -0.42
CA ASP A 66 12.64 -1.41 -0.71
C ASP A 66 13.10 -2.17 0.55
N MET A 67 14.03 -3.12 0.36
CA MET A 67 14.60 -3.94 1.43
C MET A 67 15.49 -3.14 2.39
N GLN A 68 15.94 -1.95 1.99
CA GLN A 68 16.69 -1.00 2.80
C GLN A 68 15.75 -0.03 3.54
N SER A 69 14.44 -0.30 3.52
CA SER A 69 13.40 0.53 4.12
C SER A 69 13.25 1.92 3.48
N LEU A 70 13.76 2.15 2.27
CA LEU A 70 13.57 3.41 1.55
C LEU A 70 12.14 3.50 1.00
N ARG A 71 11.42 4.59 1.28
CA ARG A 71 10.05 4.79 0.73
C ARG A 71 10.08 5.23 -0.73
N TYR A 72 9.35 4.51 -1.57
CA TYR A 72 9.08 4.83 -2.97
C TYR A 72 7.70 5.43 -3.19
N SER A 73 6.76 5.16 -2.28
CA SER A 73 5.48 5.86 -2.24
C SER A 73 5.09 6.28 -0.84
N HIS A 74 4.40 7.41 -0.75
CA HIS A 74 3.73 7.87 0.46
C HIS A 74 2.65 8.91 0.09
N PRO A 75 1.50 8.97 0.77
CA PRO A 75 0.49 10.02 0.52
C PRO A 75 1.07 11.43 0.67
N GLU A 76 1.94 11.62 1.66
CA GLU A 76 2.77 12.81 1.80
C GLU A 76 4.07 12.64 0.99
N ALA A 77 4.12 13.25 -0.20
CA ALA A 77 5.26 13.12 -1.12
C ALA A 77 6.62 13.50 -0.49
N GLN A 78 6.62 14.37 0.53
CA GLN A 78 7.80 14.80 1.27
C GLN A 78 8.49 13.66 2.04
N ARG A 79 7.78 12.55 2.31
CA ARG A 79 8.33 11.37 2.99
C ARG A 79 8.96 10.34 2.04
N ILE A 80 8.81 10.53 0.73
CA ILE A 80 9.44 9.66 -0.29
C ILE A 80 10.97 9.85 -0.22
N GLY A 81 11.71 8.74 -0.23
CA GLY A 81 13.17 8.75 -0.05
C GLY A 81 13.63 8.83 1.40
N GLN A 82 12.72 8.86 2.38
CA GLN A 82 13.07 8.75 3.80
C GLN A 82 12.90 7.30 4.28
N PRO A 83 13.75 6.81 5.21
CA PRO A 83 13.60 5.48 5.80
C PRO A 83 12.24 5.30 6.47
N PHE A 84 11.62 4.15 6.24
CA PHE A 84 10.42 3.73 6.95
C PHE A 84 10.78 3.38 8.39
N LYS A 85 10.32 4.20 9.34
CA LYS A 85 10.15 3.78 10.73
C LYS A 85 8.67 3.46 10.88
N GLY A 86 8.35 2.19 11.10
CA GLY A 86 7.05 1.81 11.64
C GLY A 86 7.05 2.23 13.10
N ASP A 87 5.99 2.92 13.53
CA ASP A 87 5.68 3.02 14.96
C ASP A 87 5.09 1.69 15.45
#